data_AF-A0A0C3GHJ7-F1
#
_entry.id   AF-A0A0C3GHJ7-F1
#
_cell.length_a   1.000
_cell.length_b   1.000
_cell.length_c   1.000
_cell.angle_alpha   90.00
_cell.angle_beta   90.00
_cell.angle_gamma   90.00
#
_symmetry.space_group_name_H-M   'P 1'
#
loop_
_entity.id
_entity.type
_entity.pdbx_description
1 polymer ?
#
loop_
_entity_poly.entity_id
_entity_poly.type
_entity_poly.pdbx_seq_one_letter_code
_entity_poly.pdbx_strand_id
1 'polypeptide(L)'
;DWLPFRDTHVHELARHDGWADLSEVCIRCGNAPSAYKCDECYGPTVYCRACVLADHARLPLHRIKHWNGTFWQPILLINLGLSVQLGHNGAACPSPVTFEAPLTVYHTNGAHFVKVSYCQCGGPAGGYLYPTQLLRATWFPASLTRPRTVFTFAVLKHFHHLTLQGKTTAYDFYNSLVHETDNTGIKPPPKRYDEFCMVMRWWRHLKMLKRAGRGHDPDGADATQPGSLAVECPACPHDGRNLPENWQAAPKGDA
;
A
#
# COMPACT_ATOMS: atom_id res chain seq x y z
N ASP A 1 22.52 -10.67 -27.28
CA ASP A 1 21.91 -12.00 -27.26
C ASP A 1 22.14 -12.60 -25.88
N TRP A 2 21.08 -12.98 -25.17
CA TRP A 2 21.18 -13.50 -23.78
C TRP A 2 21.11 -15.03 -23.70
N LEU A 3 20.75 -15.70 -24.80
CA LEU A 3 20.50 -17.15 -24.83
C LEU A 3 21.67 -18.00 -24.27
N PRO A 4 22.96 -17.66 -24.51
CA PRO A 4 24.08 -18.41 -23.94
C PRO A 4 24.15 -18.40 -22.40
N PHE A 5 23.49 -17.43 -21.74
CA PHE A 5 23.51 -17.29 -20.26
C PHE A 5 22.30 -17.92 -19.57
N ARG A 6 21.39 -18.54 -20.33
CA ARG A 6 20.12 -19.05 -19.79
C ARG A 6 20.31 -20.00 -18.61
N ASP A 7 21.27 -20.91 -18.71
CA ASP A 7 21.54 -21.89 -17.66
C ASP A 7 22.03 -21.21 -16.37
N THR A 8 22.99 -20.29 -16.50
CA THR A 8 23.45 -19.45 -15.38
C THR A 8 22.28 -18.67 -14.76
N HIS A 9 21.41 -18.07 -15.57
CA HIS A 9 20.28 -17.29 -15.06
C HIS A 9 19.26 -18.16 -14.32
N VAL A 10 19.01 -19.39 -14.79
CA VAL A 10 18.14 -20.34 -14.07
C VAL A 10 18.76 -20.73 -12.73
N HIS A 11 20.07 -20.99 -12.68
CA HIS A 11 20.77 -21.26 -11.42
C HIS A 11 20.71 -20.06 -10.46
N GLU A 12 20.92 -18.84 -10.94
CA GLU A 12 20.82 -17.64 -10.11
C GLU A 12 19.38 -17.37 -9.62
N LEU A 13 18.36 -17.69 -10.43
CA LEU A 13 16.97 -17.63 -9.96
C LEU A 13 16.70 -18.66 -8.86
N ALA A 14 17.12 -19.92 -9.07
CA ALA A 14 16.95 -20.99 -8.09
C ALA A 14 17.75 -20.78 -6.80
N ARG A 15 18.88 -20.06 -6.87
CA ARG A 15 19.69 -19.65 -5.71
C ARG A 15 18.84 -18.89 -4.68
N HIS A 16 17.84 -18.12 -5.12
CA HIS A 16 16.94 -17.40 -4.22
C HIS A 16 15.94 -18.32 -3.49
N ASP A 17 15.75 -19.57 -3.92
CA ASP A 17 14.83 -20.52 -3.28
C ASP A 17 15.52 -21.43 -2.24
N GLY A 18 16.85 -21.50 -2.25
CA GLY A 18 17.67 -22.27 -1.31
C GLY A 18 18.49 -21.41 -0.34
N TRP A 19 19.25 -22.08 0.53
CA TRP A 19 20.25 -21.41 1.37
C TRP A 19 21.51 -21.03 0.58
N ALA A 20 21.87 -21.85 -0.42
CA ALA A 20 23.05 -21.67 -1.27
C ALA A 20 24.32 -21.38 -0.44
N ASP A 21 24.93 -20.22 -0.64
CA ASP A 21 26.15 -19.71 0.00
C ASP A 21 25.85 -18.59 1.03
N LEU A 22 24.61 -18.50 1.51
CA LEU A 22 24.24 -17.52 2.53
C LEU A 22 24.99 -17.78 3.84
N SER A 23 25.40 -16.70 4.50
CA SER A 23 26.12 -16.77 5.78
C SER A 23 25.24 -17.35 6.88
N GLU A 24 25.75 -18.36 7.61
CA GLU A 24 25.10 -18.89 8.83
C GLU A 24 25.04 -17.86 9.97
N VAL A 25 25.80 -16.76 9.86
CA VAL A 25 25.82 -15.66 10.82
C VAL A 25 25.09 -14.46 10.25
N CYS A 26 24.33 -13.76 11.11
CA CYS A 26 23.59 -12.57 10.73
C CYS A 26 24.50 -11.49 10.15
N ILE A 27 24.14 -11.00 8.96
CA ILE A 27 24.94 -10.00 8.23
C ILE A 27 25.05 -8.65 8.98
N ARG A 28 24.08 -8.33 9.82
CA ARG A 28 23.99 -7.05 10.52
C ARG A 28 24.78 -7.02 11.83
N CYS A 29 24.65 -8.04 12.67
CA CYS A 29 25.29 -8.07 13.99
C CYS A 29 26.55 -8.94 14.05
N GLY A 30 26.76 -9.85 13.10
CA GLY A 30 27.96 -10.69 13.00
C GLY A 30 28.16 -11.70 14.14
N ASN A 31 27.20 -11.83 15.07
CA ASN A 31 27.40 -12.59 16.31
C ASN A 31 26.21 -13.48 16.71
N ALA A 32 25.19 -13.59 15.84
CA ALA A 32 24.01 -14.43 16.07
C ALA A 32 23.73 -15.26 14.83
N PRO A 33 23.16 -16.48 14.98
CA PRO A 33 22.77 -17.28 13.84
C PRO A 33 21.76 -16.54 12.97
N SER A 34 21.92 -16.63 11.66
CA SER A 34 20.97 -16.13 10.69
C SER A 34 19.91 -17.20 10.42
N ALA A 35 18.67 -16.79 10.26
CA ALA A 35 17.57 -17.71 9.93
C ALA A 35 16.45 -17.03 9.14
N TYR A 36 16.53 -15.71 8.94
CA TYR A 36 15.49 -14.91 8.31
C TYR A 36 16.05 -14.13 7.14
N LYS A 37 15.29 -14.04 6.05
CA LYS A 37 15.58 -13.13 4.95
C LYS A 37 14.34 -12.30 4.61
N CYS A 38 14.56 -11.17 3.96
CA CYS A 38 13.50 -10.36 3.39
C CYS A 38 13.58 -10.44 1.87
N ASP A 39 12.44 -10.65 1.20
CA ASP A 39 12.36 -10.68 -0.27
C ASP A 39 12.30 -9.29 -0.91
N GLU A 40 12.10 -8.23 -0.11
CA GLU A 40 11.97 -6.84 -0.58
C GLU A 40 13.19 -5.97 -0.27
N CYS A 41 13.99 -6.36 0.72
CA CYS A 41 15.25 -5.68 0.99
C CYS A 41 16.25 -5.97 -0.13
N TYR A 42 17.12 -4.99 -0.40
CA TYR A 42 18.16 -5.14 -1.40
C TYR A 42 19.15 -6.25 -1.01
N GLY A 43 19.37 -7.17 -1.95
CA GLY A 43 20.40 -8.21 -1.89
C GLY A 43 20.01 -9.47 -1.09
N PRO A 44 20.60 -10.63 -1.42
CA PRO A 44 20.36 -11.89 -0.72
C PRO A 44 21.05 -11.84 0.65
N THR A 45 20.35 -11.29 1.64
CA THR A 45 20.88 -11.05 2.99
C THR A 45 20.08 -11.82 4.03
N VAL A 46 20.80 -12.36 5.01
CA VAL A 46 20.23 -13.18 6.09
C VAL A 46 20.51 -12.56 7.45
N TYR A 47 19.50 -12.62 8.31
CA TYR A 47 19.42 -11.90 9.56
C TYR A 47 19.05 -12.84 10.70
N CYS A 48 19.48 -12.50 11.91
CA CYS A 48 18.89 -13.04 13.13
C CYS A 48 17.54 -12.34 13.39
N ARG A 49 16.73 -12.92 14.29
CA ARG A 49 15.39 -12.40 14.65
C ARG A 49 15.42 -10.93 15.10
N ALA A 50 16.39 -10.54 15.92
CA ALA A 50 16.47 -9.18 16.45
C ALA A 50 16.77 -8.16 15.34
N CYS A 51 17.73 -8.47 14.47
CA CYS A 51 18.12 -7.59 13.37
C CYS A 51 17.01 -7.42 12.34
N VAL A 52 16.32 -8.50 11.97
CA VAL A 52 15.19 -8.41 11.03
C VAL A 52 14.07 -7.54 11.61
N LEU A 53 13.73 -7.66 12.90
CA LEU A 53 12.72 -6.79 13.52
C LEU A 53 13.14 -5.33 13.55
N ALA A 54 14.41 -5.06 13.85
CA ALA A 54 14.93 -3.70 13.93
C ALA A 54 15.00 -3.02 12.54
N ASP A 55 15.39 -3.74 11.48
CA ASP A 55 15.39 -3.19 10.11
C ASP A 55 13.97 -2.96 9.57
N HIS A 56 13.02 -3.82 9.95
CA HIS A 56 11.64 -3.74 9.46
C HIS A 56 10.71 -2.93 10.37
N ALA A 57 11.23 -2.29 11.42
CA ALA A 57 10.44 -1.45 12.33
C ALA A 57 9.67 -0.33 11.60
N ARG A 58 10.22 0.16 10.49
CA ARG A 58 9.59 1.16 9.61
C ARG A 58 9.14 0.62 8.26
N LEU A 59 9.31 -0.68 8.04
CA LEU A 59 8.95 -1.38 6.80
C LEU A 59 8.06 -2.59 7.16
N PRO A 60 6.92 -2.37 7.87
CA PRO A 60 6.13 -3.46 8.45
C PRO A 60 5.37 -4.30 7.41
N LEU A 61 5.44 -3.91 6.13
CA LEU A 61 4.76 -4.55 5.01
C LEU A 61 5.73 -5.29 4.08
N HIS A 62 7.00 -5.44 4.48
CA HIS A 62 7.94 -6.29 3.77
C HIS A 62 7.68 -7.77 4.07
N ARG A 63 7.92 -8.62 3.08
CA ARG A 63 7.83 -10.08 3.23
C ARG A 63 9.10 -10.71 3.78
N ILE A 64 8.92 -11.49 4.84
CA ILE A 64 9.98 -12.23 5.51
C ILE A 64 9.79 -13.73 5.27
N LYS A 65 10.90 -14.43 5.13
CA LYS A 65 10.97 -15.89 5.10
C LYS A 65 11.90 -16.39 6.21
N HIS A 66 11.56 -17.53 6.79
CA HIS A 66 12.36 -18.25 7.77
C HIS A 66 12.89 -19.54 7.14
N TRP A 67 14.16 -19.84 7.35
CA TRP A 67 14.76 -21.10 6.91
C TRP A 67 14.43 -22.21 7.91
N ASN A 68 13.72 -23.25 7.47
CA ASN A 68 13.36 -24.37 8.33
C ASN A 68 14.39 -25.53 8.29
N GLY A 69 15.54 -25.33 7.63
CA GLY A 69 16.54 -26.37 7.37
C GLY A 69 16.45 -26.98 5.97
N THR A 70 15.31 -26.86 5.29
CA THR A 70 15.08 -27.47 3.96
C THR A 70 14.63 -26.46 2.90
N PHE A 71 13.75 -25.53 3.24
CA PHE A 71 13.26 -24.50 2.34
C PHE A 71 12.92 -23.20 3.09
N TRP A 72 12.78 -22.11 2.33
CA TRP A 72 12.32 -20.84 2.85
C TRP A 72 10.80 -20.84 3.06
N GLN A 73 10.38 -20.84 4.32
CA GLN A 73 8.97 -20.77 4.69
C GLN A 73 8.55 -19.31 4.94
N PRO A 74 7.46 -18.81 4.33
CA PRO A 74 6.94 -17.48 4.64
C PRO A 74 6.61 -17.33 6.12
N ILE A 75 7.02 -16.21 6.72
CA ILE A 75 6.68 -15.85 8.11
C ILE A 75 6.26 -14.39 8.19
N LEU A 76 5.18 -14.13 8.91
CA LEU A 76 4.69 -12.76 9.08
C LEU A 76 5.52 -12.04 10.15
N LEU A 77 5.82 -10.76 9.94
CA LEU A 77 6.52 -9.92 10.92
C LEU A 77 5.79 -9.87 12.28
N ILE A 78 4.45 -9.91 12.29
CA ILE A 78 3.65 -10.00 13.51
C ILE A 78 3.97 -11.28 14.32
N ASN A 79 4.22 -12.41 13.66
CA ASN A 79 4.58 -13.67 14.32
C ASN A 79 6.00 -13.63 14.90
N LEU A 80 6.86 -12.78 14.34
CA LEU A 80 8.17 -12.47 14.92
C LEU A 80 8.08 -11.50 16.10
N GLY A 81 6.92 -10.88 16.33
CA GLY A 81 6.68 -9.93 17.42
C GLY A 81 6.71 -8.46 17.01
N LEU A 82 6.72 -8.15 15.71
CA LEU A 82 6.65 -6.76 15.26
C LEU A 82 5.28 -6.14 15.62
N SER A 83 5.33 -4.97 16.25
CA SER A 83 4.16 -4.13 16.50
C SER A 83 4.44 -2.72 16.00
N VAL A 84 3.48 -2.15 15.27
CA VAL A 84 3.59 -0.79 14.73
C VAL A 84 2.90 0.18 15.69
N GLN A 85 3.64 1.16 16.18
CA GLN A 85 3.09 2.25 16.96
C GLN A 85 2.62 3.38 16.02
N LEU A 86 1.33 3.69 16.06
CA LEU A 86 0.76 4.85 15.40
C LEU A 86 0.83 6.09 16.30
N GLY A 87 0.97 7.26 15.68
CA GLY A 87 1.30 8.47 16.41
C GLY A 87 2.76 8.52 16.85
N HIS A 88 3.18 9.65 17.43
CA HIS A 88 4.56 9.88 17.89
C HIS A 88 5.67 9.55 16.85
N ASN A 89 5.36 9.62 15.55
CA ASN A 89 6.29 9.23 14.46
C ASN A 89 6.90 7.82 14.63
N GLY A 90 6.19 6.93 15.32
CA GLY A 90 6.63 5.56 15.63
C GLY A 90 7.45 5.42 16.92
N ALA A 91 7.68 6.51 17.67
CA ALA A 91 8.31 6.43 18.99
C ALA A 91 7.34 5.84 20.03
N ALA A 92 7.89 5.44 21.19
CA ALA A 92 7.11 4.90 22.29
C ALA A 92 6.01 5.89 22.73
N CYS A 93 4.79 5.36 22.89
CA CYS A 93 3.63 6.12 23.33
C CYS A 93 3.40 5.87 24.83
N PRO A 94 3.17 6.90 25.66
CA PRO A 94 2.85 6.72 27.08
C PRO A 94 1.42 6.20 27.31
N SER A 95 0.51 6.35 26.34
CA SER A 95 -0.86 5.84 26.40
C SER A 95 -1.23 5.08 25.13
N PRO A 96 -0.63 3.90 24.87
CA PRO A 96 -0.95 3.08 23.71
C PRO A 96 -2.21 2.25 23.96
N VAL A 97 -3.05 2.11 22.94
CA VAL A 97 -4.17 1.16 22.93
C VAL A 97 -4.03 0.21 21.76
N THR A 98 -3.99 -1.08 22.05
CA THR A 98 -3.87 -2.16 21.07
C THR A 98 -5.16 -2.95 21.05
N PHE A 99 -5.63 -3.31 19.86
CA PHE A 99 -6.76 -4.23 19.73
C PHE A 99 -6.27 -5.68 19.65
N GLU A 100 -7.11 -6.61 20.11
CA GLU A 100 -6.78 -8.04 20.10
C GLU A 100 -6.53 -8.58 18.70
N ALA A 101 -7.41 -8.23 17.75
CA ALA A 101 -7.30 -8.65 16.37
C ALA A 101 -6.27 -7.79 15.60
N PRO A 102 -5.41 -8.41 14.77
CA PRO A 102 -4.48 -7.66 13.93
C PRO A 102 -5.24 -6.87 12.85
N LEU A 103 -4.61 -5.80 12.38
CA LEU A 103 -5.08 -5.02 11.25
C LEU A 103 -4.71 -5.73 9.94
N THR A 104 -5.67 -5.93 9.04
CA THR A 104 -5.40 -6.40 7.68
C THR A 104 -5.01 -5.21 6.80
N VAL A 105 -3.79 -5.22 6.27
CA VAL A 105 -3.25 -4.15 5.43
C VAL A 105 -3.04 -4.67 4.02
N TYR A 106 -3.72 -4.09 3.04
CA TYR A 106 -3.45 -4.37 1.62
C TYR A 106 -2.43 -3.36 1.08
N HIS A 107 -1.32 -3.90 0.59
CA HIS A 107 -0.22 -3.19 -0.03
C HIS A 107 0.01 -3.69 -1.45
N THR A 108 0.95 -3.09 -2.19
CA THR A 108 1.23 -3.43 -3.60
C THR A 108 1.77 -4.85 -3.77
N ASN A 109 2.38 -5.41 -2.72
CA ASN A 109 2.78 -6.81 -2.63
C ASN A 109 1.69 -7.69 -2.00
N GLY A 110 0.43 -7.28 -1.92
CA GLY A 110 -0.66 -8.10 -1.35
C GLY A 110 -0.98 -7.78 0.11
N ALA A 111 -1.57 -8.75 0.82
CA ALA A 111 -2.16 -8.57 2.14
C ALA A 111 -1.20 -8.95 3.28
N HIS A 112 -1.26 -8.17 4.35
CA HIS A 112 -0.46 -8.31 5.56
C HIS A 112 -1.34 -8.28 6.80
N PHE A 113 -0.87 -8.93 7.87
CA PHE A 113 -1.46 -8.85 9.20
C PHE A 113 -0.49 -8.12 10.12
N VAL A 114 -0.91 -6.97 10.63
CA VAL A 114 -0.04 -6.08 11.40
C VAL A 114 -0.65 -5.85 12.78
N LYS A 115 0.14 -6.05 13.83
CA LYS A 115 -0.23 -5.62 15.18
C LYS A 115 0.00 -4.11 15.27
N VAL A 116 -1.04 -3.38 15.66
CA VAL A 116 -1.02 -1.92 15.67
C VAL A 116 -1.40 -1.41 17.04
N SER A 117 -0.60 -0.50 17.56
CA SER A 117 -0.87 0.25 18.78
C SER A 117 -1.25 1.69 18.41
N TYR A 118 -2.45 2.11 18.77
CA TYR A 118 -2.96 3.46 18.55
C TYR A 118 -2.53 4.37 19.71
N CYS A 119 -2.20 5.62 19.41
CA CYS A 119 -1.94 6.63 20.43
C CYS A 119 -3.25 7.19 21.00
N GLN A 120 -3.33 7.31 22.33
CA GLN A 120 -4.41 8.01 23.04
C GLN A 120 -3.91 9.12 23.97
N CYS A 121 -2.72 9.66 23.72
CA CYS A 121 -2.24 10.84 24.47
C CYS A 121 -3.23 12.01 24.31
N GLY A 122 -3.30 12.97 25.23
CA GLY A 122 -4.12 14.18 25.02
C GLY A 122 -3.47 15.16 24.04
N GLY A 123 -4.23 15.83 23.19
CA GLY A 123 -3.73 16.89 22.28
C GLY A 123 -4.79 17.35 21.28
N PRO A 124 -4.43 17.98 20.14
CA PRO A 124 -5.40 18.75 19.37
C PRO A 124 -6.56 17.90 18.85
N ALA A 125 -7.74 18.51 18.82
CA ALA A 125 -9.00 17.86 18.44
C ALA A 125 -8.87 17.03 17.15
N GLY A 126 -9.31 15.77 17.20
CA GLY A 126 -9.32 14.86 16.04
C GLY A 126 -8.00 14.11 15.75
N GLY A 127 -6.89 14.46 16.41
CA GLY A 127 -5.58 13.81 16.23
C GLY A 127 -5.49 12.35 16.74
N TYR A 128 -6.42 11.95 17.59
CA TYR A 128 -6.48 10.62 18.23
C TYR A 128 -7.47 9.67 17.59
N LEU A 129 -8.32 10.16 16.69
CA LEU A 129 -9.25 9.30 15.99
C LEU A 129 -8.45 8.24 15.22
N TYR A 130 -8.83 6.97 15.41
CA TYR A 130 -8.12 5.85 14.79
C TYR A 130 -7.96 6.01 13.27
N PRO A 131 -8.97 6.48 12.51
CA PRO A 131 -8.80 6.77 11.08
C PRO A 131 -7.71 7.81 10.78
N THR A 132 -7.66 8.91 11.54
CA THR A 132 -6.68 9.99 11.34
C THR A 132 -5.25 9.47 11.53
N GLN A 133 -5.03 8.65 12.55
CA GLN A 133 -3.71 8.05 12.81
C GLN A 133 -3.28 7.12 11.66
N LEU A 134 -4.20 6.34 11.10
CA LEU A 134 -3.94 5.48 9.95
C LEU A 134 -3.65 6.31 8.69
N LEU A 135 -4.43 7.35 8.42
CA LEU A 135 -4.22 8.25 7.29
C LEU A 135 -2.84 8.93 7.37
N ARG A 136 -2.40 9.33 8.57
CA ARG A 136 -1.04 9.85 8.81
C ARG A 136 0.05 8.81 8.56
N ALA A 137 -0.23 7.54 8.84
CA ALA A 137 0.63 6.41 8.47
C ALA A 137 0.49 5.99 7.00
N THR A 138 -0.20 6.77 6.17
CA THR A 138 -0.49 6.49 4.74
C THR A 138 -1.33 5.24 4.50
N TRP A 139 -2.13 4.84 5.48
CA TRP A 139 -3.04 3.70 5.42
C TRP A 139 -4.48 4.21 5.41
N PHE A 140 -5.19 3.96 4.33
CA PHE A 140 -6.57 4.39 4.16
C PHE A 140 -7.53 3.37 4.79
N PRO A 141 -8.32 3.74 5.81
CA PRO A 141 -9.20 2.80 6.49
C PRO A 141 -10.48 2.50 5.71
N ALA A 142 -10.89 1.24 5.73
CA ALA A 142 -12.17 0.79 5.15
C ALA A 142 -13.38 1.02 6.08
N SER A 143 -13.17 1.49 7.31
CA SER A 143 -14.25 1.92 8.21
C SER A 143 -13.76 3.08 9.09
N LEU A 144 -14.67 3.85 9.68
CA LEU A 144 -14.32 5.09 10.37
C LEU A 144 -14.33 5.00 11.92
N THR A 145 -14.88 3.93 12.49
CA THR A 145 -15.01 3.78 13.94
C THR A 145 -13.93 2.88 14.52
N ARG A 146 -13.83 1.65 14.04
CA ARG A 146 -12.82 0.67 14.46
C ARG A 146 -12.28 -0.09 13.24
N PRO A 147 -11.29 0.50 12.52
CA PRO A 147 -10.75 -0.07 11.30
C PRO A 147 -10.12 -1.44 11.55
N ARG A 148 -10.57 -2.45 10.82
CA ARG A 148 -9.95 -3.79 10.77
C ARG A 148 -9.23 -4.06 9.45
N THR A 149 -9.57 -3.31 8.41
CA THR A 149 -8.97 -3.38 7.08
C THR A 149 -8.54 -1.99 6.65
N VAL A 150 -7.35 -1.89 6.08
CA VAL A 150 -6.83 -0.68 5.45
C VAL A 150 -6.21 -1.01 4.10
N PHE A 151 -6.21 -0.02 3.21
CA PHE A 151 -5.50 -0.05 1.94
C PHE A 151 -4.44 1.04 1.96
N THR A 152 -3.18 0.69 1.71
CA THR A 152 -2.11 1.71 1.68
C THR A 152 -2.34 2.73 0.56
N PHE A 153 -1.86 3.96 0.74
CA PHE A 153 -1.91 4.97 -0.33
C PHE A 153 -1.15 4.50 -1.57
N ALA A 154 -0.10 3.69 -1.39
CA ALA A 154 0.64 3.07 -2.47
C ALA A 154 -0.26 2.19 -3.35
N VAL A 155 -1.05 1.28 -2.76
CA VAL A 155 -1.92 0.39 -3.55
C VAL A 155 -3.06 1.15 -4.24
N LEU A 156 -3.63 2.16 -3.56
CA LEU A 156 -4.69 3.00 -4.14
C LEU A 156 -4.16 3.84 -5.31
N LYS A 157 -2.96 4.40 -5.18
CA LYS A 157 -2.27 5.13 -6.25
C LYS A 157 -1.93 4.20 -7.41
N HIS A 158 -1.41 3.01 -7.12
CA HIS A 158 -1.04 2.03 -8.14
C HIS A 158 -2.26 1.61 -8.97
N PHE A 159 -3.37 1.26 -8.32
CA PHE A 159 -4.61 0.95 -9.04
C PHE A 159 -5.11 2.13 -9.86
N HIS A 160 -5.10 3.34 -9.29
CA HIS A 160 -5.54 4.54 -10.01
C HIS A 160 -4.73 4.75 -11.31
N HIS A 161 -3.42 4.54 -11.28
CA HIS A 161 -2.58 4.60 -12.49
C HIS A 161 -2.94 3.49 -13.49
N LEU A 162 -3.10 2.25 -13.04
CA LEU A 162 -3.42 1.13 -13.93
C LEU A 162 -4.80 1.23 -14.56
N THR A 163 -5.80 1.76 -13.84
CA THR A 163 -7.12 2.04 -14.44
C THR A 163 -7.01 3.07 -15.56
N LEU A 164 -6.17 4.10 -15.41
CA LEU A 164 -6.02 5.15 -16.42
C LEU A 164 -5.15 4.72 -17.60
N GLN A 165 -4.04 4.01 -17.34
CA GLN A 165 -3.08 3.61 -18.35
C GLN A 165 -3.49 2.32 -19.08
N GLY A 166 -3.86 1.28 -18.33
CA GLY A 166 -4.10 -0.07 -18.84
C GLY A 166 -5.56 -0.49 -18.85
N LYS A 167 -6.48 0.37 -18.39
CA LYS A 167 -7.92 0.06 -18.26
C LYS A 167 -8.21 -1.21 -17.45
N THR A 168 -7.31 -1.56 -16.51
CA THR A 168 -7.47 -2.74 -15.66
C THR A 168 -8.73 -2.62 -14.79
N THR A 169 -9.51 -3.70 -14.73
CA THR A 169 -10.71 -3.74 -13.90
C THR A 169 -10.34 -3.77 -12.41
N ALA A 170 -11.24 -3.31 -11.54
CA ALA A 170 -11.04 -3.41 -10.10
C ALA A 170 -10.93 -4.88 -9.64
N TYR A 171 -11.70 -5.77 -10.28
CA TYR A 171 -11.72 -7.20 -9.96
C TYR A 171 -10.38 -7.86 -10.22
N ASP A 172 -9.84 -7.69 -11.44
CA ASP A 172 -8.57 -8.31 -11.82
C ASP A 172 -7.41 -7.77 -11.00
N PHE A 173 -7.38 -6.45 -10.76
CA PHE A 173 -6.37 -5.84 -9.89
C PHE A 173 -6.46 -6.32 -8.44
N TYR A 174 -7.67 -6.41 -7.89
CA TYR A 174 -7.82 -6.92 -6.52
C TYR A 174 -7.39 -8.39 -6.42
N ASN A 175 -7.75 -9.22 -7.39
CA ASN A 175 -7.34 -10.63 -7.39
C ASN A 175 -5.84 -10.78 -7.61
N SER A 176 -5.18 -9.88 -8.36
CA SER A 176 -3.72 -9.90 -8.44
C SER A 176 -3.09 -9.66 -7.07
N LEU A 177 -3.61 -8.74 -6.24
CA LEU A 177 -3.15 -8.57 -4.84
C LEU A 177 -3.38 -9.80 -3.96
N VAL A 178 -4.49 -10.52 -4.19
CA VAL A 178 -4.78 -11.79 -3.50
C VAL A 178 -3.74 -12.84 -3.90
N HIS A 179 -3.44 -12.98 -5.19
CA HIS A 179 -2.42 -13.91 -5.69
C HIS A 179 -1.00 -13.53 -5.27
N GLU A 180 -0.69 -12.22 -5.18
CA GLU A 180 0.56 -11.77 -4.56
C GLU A 180 0.69 -12.26 -3.12
N THR A 181 -0.43 -12.41 -2.40
CA THR A 181 -0.42 -12.98 -1.04
C THR A 181 -0.26 -14.48 -1.03
N ASP A 182 -1.06 -15.15 -1.85
CA ASP A 182 -1.02 -16.59 -2.05
C ASP A 182 -1.55 -16.95 -3.43
N ASN A 183 -0.64 -17.29 -4.34
CA ASN A 183 -0.97 -17.72 -5.69
C ASN A 183 -1.37 -19.20 -5.78
N THR A 184 -1.24 -19.96 -4.69
CA THR A 184 -1.61 -21.39 -4.64
C THR A 184 -3.08 -21.60 -4.28
N GLY A 185 -3.71 -20.61 -3.64
CA GLY A 185 -5.07 -20.69 -3.13
C GLY A 185 -5.21 -21.55 -1.86
N ILE A 186 -4.11 -21.98 -1.23
CA ILE A 186 -4.12 -22.83 -0.03
C ILE A 186 -4.49 -22.01 1.22
N LYS A 187 -4.00 -20.77 1.32
CA LYS A 187 -4.20 -19.83 2.44
C LYS A 187 -4.45 -18.41 1.91
N PRO A 188 -5.55 -18.20 1.15
CA PRO A 188 -5.85 -16.88 0.62
C PRO A 188 -6.14 -15.90 1.76
N PRO A 189 -5.80 -14.61 1.59
CA PRO A 189 -6.23 -13.58 2.53
C PRO A 189 -7.76 -13.44 2.56
N PRO A 190 -8.32 -12.83 3.62
CA PRO A 190 -9.75 -12.52 3.68
C PRO A 190 -10.23 -11.79 2.42
N LYS A 191 -11.44 -12.09 1.94
CA LYS A 191 -12.03 -11.35 0.81
C LYS A 191 -12.46 -9.95 1.26
N ARG A 192 -11.93 -8.91 0.61
CA ARG A 192 -12.16 -7.48 0.89
C ARG A 192 -12.40 -6.63 -0.38
N TYR A 193 -12.96 -7.25 -1.41
CA TYR A 193 -13.19 -6.62 -2.71
C TYR A 193 -14.17 -5.45 -2.63
N ASP A 194 -15.26 -5.60 -1.89
CA ASP A 194 -16.29 -4.56 -1.76
C ASP A 194 -15.75 -3.35 -0.99
N GLU A 195 -14.98 -3.60 0.06
CA GLU A 195 -14.25 -2.57 0.80
C GLU A 195 -13.23 -1.86 -0.09
N PHE A 196 -12.51 -2.58 -0.95
CA PHE A 196 -11.58 -1.98 -1.92
C PHE A 196 -12.33 -1.04 -2.88
N CYS A 197 -13.45 -1.47 -3.44
CA CYS A 197 -14.26 -0.66 -4.35
C CYS A 197 -14.82 0.60 -3.66
N MET A 198 -15.27 0.47 -2.42
CA MET A 198 -15.70 1.60 -1.60
C MET A 198 -14.56 2.58 -1.34
N VAL A 199 -13.42 2.10 -0.83
CA VAL A 199 -12.26 2.93 -0.52
C VAL A 199 -11.72 3.61 -1.78
N MET A 200 -11.73 2.95 -2.94
CA MET A 200 -11.32 3.57 -4.20
C MET A 200 -12.24 4.71 -4.64
N ARG A 201 -13.55 4.61 -4.40
CA ARG A 201 -14.49 5.72 -4.63
C ARG A 201 -14.17 6.91 -3.73
N TRP A 202 -13.98 6.65 -2.43
CA TRP A 202 -13.60 7.68 -1.45
C TRP A 202 -12.26 8.33 -1.80
N TRP A 203 -11.24 7.53 -2.13
CA TRP A 203 -9.92 7.99 -2.52
C TRP A 203 -9.99 8.92 -3.73
N ARG A 204 -10.69 8.53 -4.80
CA ARG A 204 -10.84 9.37 -6.00
C ARG A 204 -11.53 10.70 -5.67
N HIS A 205 -12.59 10.68 -4.86
CA HIS A 205 -13.28 11.89 -4.42
C HIS A 205 -12.36 12.82 -3.62
N LEU A 206 -11.67 12.31 -2.60
CA LEU A 206 -10.74 13.09 -1.80
C LEU A 206 -9.57 13.62 -2.61
N LYS A 207 -9.10 12.87 -3.61
CA LYS A 207 -8.06 13.33 -4.55
C LYS A 207 -8.54 14.49 -5.43
N MET A 208 -9.81 14.47 -5.87
CA MET A 208 -10.40 15.60 -6.61
C MET A 208 -10.50 16.85 -5.72
N LEU A 209 -11.04 16.73 -4.51
CA LEU A 209 -11.12 17.82 -3.54
C LEU A 209 -9.75 18.40 -3.22
N LYS A 210 -8.76 17.54 -2.95
CA LYS A 210 -7.38 17.94 -2.69
C LYS A 210 -6.77 18.69 -3.88
N ARG A 211 -6.99 18.23 -5.11
CA ARG A 211 -6.49 18.89 -6.33
C ARG A 211 -7.10 20.27 -6.52
N ALA A 212 -8.39 20.45 -6.20
CA ALA A 212 -9.08 21.73 -6.27
C ALA A 212 -8.80 22.65 -5.06
N GLY A 213 -7.87 22.29 -4.17
CA GLY A 213 -7.50 23.13 -3.03
C GLY A 213 -8.53 23.20 -1.90
N ARG A 214 -9.62 22.41 -1.93
CA ARG A 214 -10.71 22.47 -0.93
C ARG A 214 -10.27 22.17 0.51
N GLY A 215 -9.11 21.54 0.70
CA GLY A 215 -8.53 21.35 2.03
C GLY A 215 -8.00 22.63 2.69
N HIS A 216 -7.84 23.72 1.92
CA HIS A 216 -7.43 25.04 2.42
C HIS A 216 -8.55 26.08 2.33
N ASP A 217 -9.72 25.69 1.82
CA ASP A 217 -10.87 26.57 1.73
C ASP A 217 -11.55 26.63 3.11
N PRO A 218 -11.82 27.82 3.67
CA PRO A 218 -12.43 27.96 5.00
C PRO A 218 -13.83 27.34 5.08
N ASP A 219 -14.57 27.29 3.97
CA ASP A 219 -15.90 26.69 3.89
C ASP A 219 -15.84 25.17 3.64
N GLY A 220 -14.64 24.61 3.50
CA GLY A 220 -14.38 23.18 3.50
C GLY A 220 -14.89 22.43 2.26
N ALA A 221 -15.09 21.12 2.38
CA ALA A 221 -15.54 20.30 1.25
C ALA A 221 -17.00 20.57 0.86
N ASP A 222 -17.86 20.92 1.82
CA ASP A 222 -19.31 21.01 1.63
C ASP A 222 -19.74 22.20 0.77
N ALA A 223 -18.94 23.27 0.72
CA ALA A 223 -19.19 24.42 -0.16
C ALA A 223 -18.77 24.19 -1.63
N THR A 224 -18.29 22.99 -1.98
CA THR A 224 -17.87 22.65 -3.35
C THR A 224 -19.06 22.62 -4.29
N GLN A 225 -19.14 23.59 -5.21
CA GLN A 225 -20.23 23.68 -6.18
C GLN A 225 -20.20 22.55 -7.22
N PRO A 226 -21.36 22.11 -7.75
CA PRO A 226 -21.41 21.17 -8.85
C PRO A 226 -20.53 21.62 -10.04
N GLY A 227 -19.73 20.71 -10.58
CA GLY A 227 -18.82 20.99 -11.69
C GLY A 227 -17.49 21.65 -11.31
N SER A 228 -17.35 22.23 -10.12
CA SER A 228 -16.12 22.97 -9.72
C SER A 228 -14.86 22.11 -9.56
N LEU A 229 -14.99 20.77 -9.49
CA LEU A 229 -13.86 19.83 -9.46
C LEU A 229 -13.46 19.31 -10.84
N ALA A 230 -14.26 19.60 -11.87
CA ALA A 230 -14.01 19.17 -13.23
C ALA A 230 -12.78 19.88 -13.79
N VAL A 231 -12.00 19.16 -14.61
CA VAL A 231 -10.92 19.78 -15.38
C VAL A 231 -11.53 20.21 -16.70
N GLU A 232 -11.34 21.48 -17.06
CA GLU A 232 -11.73 21.96 -18.39
C GLU A 232 -11.02 21.15 -19.46
N CYS A 233 -11.79 20.53 -20.36
CA CYS A 233 -11.26 19.77 -21.46
C CYS A 233 -10.84 20.73 -22.58
N PRO A 234 -9.56 20.77 -23.00
CA PRO A 234 -9.12 21.68 -24.06
C PRO A 234 -9.69 21.32 -25.44
N ALA A 235 -10.15 20.08 -25.61
CA ALA A 235 -10.79 19.62 -26.85
C ALA A 235 -12.30 19.90 -26.88
N CYS A 236 -12.93 20.20 -25.74
CA CYS A 236 -14.33 20.58 -25.75
C CYS A 236 -14.50 21.96 -26.42
N PRO A 237 -15.60 22.20 -27.16
CA PRO A 237 -15.91 23.50 -27.73
C PRO A 237 -16.07 24.59 -26.66
N HIS A 238 -15.28 25.66 -26.75
CA HIS A 238 -15.31 26.83 -25.87
C HIS A 238 -15.38 28.10 -26.72
N ASP A 239 -16.50 28.81 -26.61
CA ASP A 239 -16.70 30.08 -27.29
C ASP A 239 -15.62 31.11 -26.86
N GLY A 240 -15.06 31.83 -27.84
CA GLY A 240 -13.98 32.79 -27.61
C GLY A 240 -12.63 32.20 -27.16
N ARG A 241 -12.44 30.87 -27.17
CA ARG A 241 -11.14 30.23 -26.88
C ARG A 241 -10.64 29.34 -28.00
N ASN A 242 -11.41 28.33 -28.40
CA ASN A 242 -10.99 27.32 -29.39
C ASN A 242 -12.05 27.07 -30.47
N LEU A 243 -13.09 27.91 -30.53
CA LEU A 243 -14.07 27.95 -31.60
C LEU A 243 -13.80 29.16 -32.52
N PRO A 244 -14.00 29.02 -33.85
CA PRO A 244 -14.02 30.17 -34.77
C PRO A 244 -15.09 31.18 -34.36
N GLU A 245 -14.87 32.49 -34.56
CA GLU A 245 -15.82 33.54 -34.14
C GLU A 245 -17.25 33.35 -34.70
N ASN A 246 -17.38 32.76 -35.88
CA ASN A 246 -18.66 32.50 -36.54
C ASN A 246 -19.14 31.04 -36.41
N TRP A 247 -18.65 30.28 -35.42
CA TRP A 247 -19.00 28.86 -35.25
C TRP A 247 -20.51 28.60 -35.16
N GLN A 248 -21.29 29.57 -34.66
CA GLN A 248 -22.75 29.50 -34.55
C GLN A 248 -23.45 29.48 -35.91
N ALA A 249 -22.80 30.03 -36.94
CA ALA A 249 -23.30 30.06 -38.31
C ALA A 249 -22.79 28.87 -39.14
N ALA A 250 -22.02 27.94 -38.55
CA ALA A 250 -21.52 26.77 -39.25
C ALA A 250 -22.70 25.88 -39.73
N PRO A 251 -22.64 25.34 -40.97
CA PRO A 251 -23.65 24.42 -41.48
C PRO A 251 -23.80 23.19 -40.56
N LYS A 252 -25.04 22.75 -40.31
CA LYS A 252 -25.29 21.51 -39.57
C LYS A 252 -24.90 20.31 -40.43
N GLY A 253 -23.70 19.76 -40.25
CA GLY A 253 -23.29 18.53 -40.94
C GLY A 253 -21.78 18.26 -41.03
N ASP A 254 -20.94 19.28 -40.83
CA ASP A 254 -19.49 19.15 -41.03
C ASP A 254 -18.74 19.01 -39.70
N ALA A 255 -19.05 17.96 -38.93
CA ALA A 255 -18.33 17.57 -37.71
C ALA A 255 -18.03 16.07 -37.69
#